data_AF-A0A9E6F0P5-F1
#
_entry.id   AF-A0A9E6F0P5-F1
#
_cell.length_a   1.000
_cell.length_b   1.000
_cell.length_c   1.000
_cell.angle_alpha   90.00
_cell.angle_beta   90.00
_cell.angle_gamma   90.00
#
_symmetry.space_group_name_H-M   'P 1'
#
loop_
_entity.id
_entity.type
_entity.pdbx_description
1 polymer ?
#
loop_
_entity_poly.entity_id
_entity_poly.type
_entity_poly.pdbx_seq_one_letter_code
_entity_poly.pdbx_strand_id
1 'polypeptide(L)'
;MKKKLENWIFPLVIMGFLAMLTVSCNKDGLTNDGIDNATATVTLATASVSEITPITASCGGEIFSDGGATITARGVCWATGQTPTISDSKTSDGTGAGMFTSNITGLNTSTTYYVRAYATNSSGTYYGSAMSFTTLVEQAPYVSTSEVGAITQTTASCGGNVTCSGGATVTARGVCWSTSANPTIDNNKTTDGAGTGAFTSSMTGLKMGYTYHVRAYASNIDGTGYGNEVSFTTVTLTIGDLYQGGKIAYILQYGDPGYIEGQTHGLIAAPSDQSAALQWNNGSNITTGATANALGLGNSNTTSIVGAQGAGSYAAQICHDLVIGEYSDWYLPCREELNKLFLNRMAIGGFVISGYSFYWSSNEQTASNAWAQYFETGNWYNHEKYHTYGVRAVRYF
;
A
#
# COMPACT_ATOMS: atom_id res chain seq x y z
N MET A 1 -11.64 12.91 44.87
CA MET A 1 -11.46 11.61 45.56
C MET A 1 -11.20 10.53 44.51
N LYS A 2 -9.92 10.22 44.22
CA LYS A 2 -9.53 9.08 43.36
C LYS A 2 -8.87 8.04 44.26
N LYS A 3 -9.39 6.80 44.21
CA LYS A 3 -8.93 5.64 44.97
C LYS A 3 -7.64 5.08 44.38
N LYS A 4 -6.76 4.63 45.28
CA LYS A 4 -5.50 3.91 45.06
C LYS A 4 -5.71 2.64 44.21
N LEU A 5 -4.73 2.33 43.36
CA LEU A 5 -4.52 0.99 42.82
C LEU A 5 -3.11 0.52 43.20
N GLU A 6 -3.01 -0.76 43.51
CA GLU A 6 -1.97 -1.41 44.32
C GLU A 6 -0.71 -1.83 43.54
N ASN A 7 0.39 -1.90 44.30
CA ASN A 7 1.71 -2.41 43.93
C ASN A 7 1.69 -3.91 43.61
N TRP A 8 2.41 -4.33 42.58
CA TRP A 8 3.02 -5.67 42.51
C TRP A 8 4.55 -5.52 42.42
N ILE A 9 5.22 -6.04 43.45
CA ILE A 9 6.67 -6.19 43.63
C ILE A 9 7.00 -7.67 43.46
N PHE A 10 8.07 -8.01 42.73
CA PHE A 10 8.82 -9.26 42.85
C PHE A 10 10.22 -9.09 42.22
N PRO A 11 11.26 -9.85 42.62
CA PRO A 11 12.08 -9.51 43.77
C PRO A 11 13.55 -9.19 43.41
N LEU A 12 14.17 -8.39 44.28
CA LEU A 12 15.63 -8.24 44.41
C LEU A 12 16.22 -9.55 44.97
N VAL A 13 17.23 -10.11 44.31
CA VAL A 13 18.07 -11.17 44.87
C VAL A 13 19.38 -10.55 45.37
N ILE A 14 19.64 -10.81 46.65
CA ILE A 14 20.80 -10.42 47.45
C ILE A 14 21.92 -11.46 47.25
N MET A 15 23.17 -11.00 47.15
CA MET A 15 24.41 -11.57 47.72
C MET A 15 25.54 -10.59 47.34
N GLY A 16 26.27 -9.89 48.20
CA GLY A 16 26.67 -10.18 49.58
C GLY A 16 28.06 -10.80 49.57
N PHE A 17 29.12 -9.97 49.69
CA PHE A 17 30.31 -10.16 50.53
C PHE A 17 31.43 -9.16 50.11
N LEU A 18 31.52 -8.04 50.84
CA LEU A 18 32.69 -7.17 50.86
C LEU A 18 33.48 -7.50 52.12
N ALA A 19 34.55 -8.29 51.98
CA ALA A 19 35.50 -8.54 53.04
C ALA A 19 36.68 -7.57 52.89
N MET A 20 36.69 -6.50 53.69
CA MET A 20 37.90 -5.71 53.93
C MET A 20 38.76 -6.46 54.96
N LEU A 21 39.87 -7.02 54.50
CA LEU A 21 40.99 -7.43 55.36
C LEU A 21 41.96 -6.26 55.46
N THR A 22 42.00 -5.60 56.62
CA THR A 22 43.09 -4.68 56.96
C THR A 22 44.29 -5.52 57.40
N VAL A 23 45.28 -5.65 56.53
CA VAL A 23 46.60 -6.20 56.88
C VAL A 23 47.48 -5.05 57.39
N SER A 24 47.84 -5.15 58.66
CA SER A 24 48.93 -4.40 59.30
C SER A 24 50.26 -4.86 58.71
N CYS A 25 51.12 -3.93 58.32
CA CYS A 25 52.53 -4.24 58.04
C CYS A 25 53.42 -3.24 58.77
N ASN A 26 54.10 -3.74 59.80
CA ASN A 26 55.27 -3.11 60.40
C ASN A 26 56.36 -2.98 59.33
N LYS A 27 56.99 -1.80 59.28
CA LYS A 27 58.30 -1.62 58.65
C LYS A 27 59.30 -2.46 59.43
N ASP A 28 59.96 -3.41 58.79
CA ASP A 28 61.32 -3.83 59.13
C ASP A 28 62.01 -4.51 57.94
N GLY A 29 63.23 -4.05 57.66
CA GLY A 29 64.36 -4.84 57.12
C GLY A 29 64.25 -5.49 55.75
N LEU A 30 64.87 -4.86 54.74
CA LEU A 30 65.31 -5.55 53.53
C LEU A 30 66.30 -6.67 53.87
N THR A 31 65.99 -7.90 53.46
CA THR A 31 67.00 -8.82 52.92
C THR A 31 66.48 -9.36 51.58
N ASN A 32 67.33 -9.17 50.58
CA ASN A 32 67.19 -9.65 49.22
C ASN A 32 67.28 -11.18 49.21
N ASP A 33 66.19 -11.87 48.92
CA ASP A 33 66.21 -13.26 48.51
C ASP A 33 65.05 -13.53 47.53
N GLY A 34 65.42 -13.94 46.31
CA GLY A 34 64.53 -14.52 45.30
C GLY A 34 63.65 -13.53 44.53
N ILE A 35 64.14 -13.08 43.36
CA ILE A 35 63.22 -12.71 42.26
C ILE A 35 62.55 -14.01 41.82
N ASP A 36 61.41 -14.33 42.43
CA ASP A 36 60.42 -15.20 41.80
C ASP A 36 59.92 -14.46 40.57
N ASN A 37 60.58 -14.70 39.44
CA ASN A 37 60.17 -14.20 38.14
C ASN A 37 58.92 -14.99 37.73
N ALA A 38 57.81 -14.73 38.41
CA ALA A 38 56.49 -15.21 38.03
C ALA A 38 56.26 -14.71 36.61
N THR A 39 56.42 -15.59 35.64
CA THR A 39 56.23 -15.30 34.22
C THR A 39 54.87 -14.65 34.06
N ALA A 40 54.84 -13.34 33.76
CA ALA A 40 53.61 -12.61 33.52
C ALA A 40 52.88 -13.30 32.37
N THR A 41 51.63 -13.70 32.59
CA THR A 41 50.82 -14.39 31.59
C THR A 41 49.75 -13.45 31.05
N VAL A 42 49.36 -13.65 29.79
CA VAL A 42 48.22 -12.93 29.21
C VAL A 42 46.96 -13.38 29.94
N THR A 43 46.21 -12.43 30.50
CA THR A 43 44.92 -12.69 31.15
C THR A 43 43.82 -11.98 30.38
N LEU A 44 42.78 -12.74 30.01
CA LEU A 44 41.63 -12.24 29.27
C LEU A 44 40.37 -12.99 29.64
N ALA A 45 39.22 -12.33 29.49
CA ALA A 45 37.89 -12.93 29.63
C ALA A 45 37.14 -12.90 28.30
N THR A 46 36.34 -13.94 28.06
CA THR A 46 35.35 -13.95 26.98
C THR A 46 34.08 -13.25 27.48
N ALA A 47 33.58 -12.28 26.73
CA ALA A 47 32.33 -11.61 27.06
C ALA A 47 31.12 -12.54 26.82
N SER A 48 29.99 -12.27 27.46
CA SER A 48 28.74 -12.97 27.16
C SER A 48 28.31 -12.74 25.71
N VAL A 49 27.73 -13.77 25.09
CA VAL A 49 27.17 -13.67 23.74
C VAL A 49 25.84 -12.92 23.77
N SER A 50 25.61 -12.03 22.82
CA SER A 50 24.39 -11.24 22.64
C SER A 50 23.99 -11.15 21.16
N GLU A 51 22.87 -10.47 20.84
CA GLU A 51 22.41 -10.24 19.46
C GLU A 51 22.37 -11.52 18.60
N ILE A 52 21.91 -12.63 19.20
CA ILE A 52 21.88 -13.93 18.55
C ILE A 52 20.73 -13.95 17.54
N THR A 53 21.06 -14.19 16.27
CA THR A 53 20.12 -14.40 15.17
C THR A 53 20.23 -15.85 14.69
N PRO A 54 19.47 -16.28 13.66
CA PRO A 54 19.65 -17.59 13.05
C PRO A 54 21.05 -17.80 12.42
N ILE A 55 21.75 -16.74 12.02
CA ILE A 55 23.00 -16.83 11.24
C ILE A 55 24.15 -15.94 11.75
N THR A 56 23.91 -15.14 12.80
CA THR A 56 24.91 -14.23 13.40
C THR A 56 24.79 -14.19 14.93
N ALA A 57 25.84 -13.69 15.59
CA ALA A 57 25.83 -13.34 17.00
C ALA A 57 26.87 -12.24 17.28
N SER A 58 26.76 -11.56 18.42
CA SER A 58 27.77 -10.63 18.93
C SER A 58 28.45 -11.20 20.17
N CYS A 59 29.77 -11.02 20.26
CA CYS A 59 30.57 -11.43 21.41
C CYS A 59 31.74 -10.44 21.57
N GLY A 60 32.76 -10.83 22.32
CA GLY A 60 33.97 -10.04 22.49
C GLY A 60 34.82 -10.58 23.61
N GLY A 61 35.69 -9.73 24.12
CA GLY A 61 36.48 -10.04 25.28
C GLY A 61 37.15 -8.81 25.87
N GLU A 62 37.76 -9.01 27.03
CA GLU A 62 38.59 -8.01 27.68
C GLU A 62 39.94 -8.64 27.99
N ILE A 63 41.02 -7.99 27.54
CA ILE A 63 42.39 -8.39 27.84
C ILE A 63 42.88 -7.50 29.00
N PHE A 64 43.05 -8.10 30.18
CA PHE A 64 43.47 -7.41 31.40
C PHE A 64 44.99 -7.26 31.50
N SER A 65 45.74 -8.19 30.90
CA SER A 65 47.22 -8.14 30.85
C SER A 65 47.73 -8.72 29.55
N ASP A 66 48.79 -8.13 29.01
CA ASP A 66 49.51 -8.60 27.82
C ASP A 66 50.65 -9.57 28.14
N GLY A 67 50.83 -9.93 29.41
CA GLY A 67 51.90 -10.84 29.84
C GLY A 67 53.30 -10.30 29.56
N GLY A 68 53.46 -8.98 29.44
CA GLY A 68 54.76 -8.34 29.19
C GLY A 68 55.21 -8.34 27.73
N ALA A 69 54.38 -8.80 26.79
CA ALA A 69 54.63 -8.70 25.34
C ALA A 69 53.38 -8.19 24.62
N THR A 70 53.57 -7.22 23.72
CA THR A 70 52.46 -6.55 23.01
C THR A 70 51.54 -7.55 22.30
N ILE A 71 50.23 -7.40 22.51
CA ILE A 71 49.21 -8.16 21.78
C ILE A 71 49.21 -7.74 20.32
N THR A 72 49.55 -8.67 19.42
CA THR A 72 49.64 -8.49 17.96
C THR A 72 48.38 -8.92 17.21
N ALA A 73 47.48 -9.66 17.84
CA ALA A 73 46.15 -9.96 17.31
C ALA A 73 45.18 -10.31 18.44
N ARG A 74 43.92 -9.90 18.30
CA ARG A 74 42.82 -10.29 19.19
C ARG A 74 41.55 -10.55 18.42
N GLY A 75 40.61 -11.25 19.04
CA GLY A 75 39.28 -11.45 18.52
C GLY A 75 38.58 -12.58 19.23
N VAL A 76 37.62 -13.19 18.54
CA VAL A 76 36.85 -14.32 19.04
C VAL A 76 36.96 -15.48 18.05
N CYS A 77 37.18 -16.70 18.53
CA CYS A 77 37.09 -17.93 17.75
C CYS A 77 35.86 -18.77 18.16
N TRP A 78 35.23 -19.44 17.20
CA TRP A 78 34.03 -20.25 17.42
C TRP A 78 34.01 -21.53 16.60
N ALA A 79 33.37 -22.56 17.16
CA ALA A 79 33.16 -23.86 16.54
C ALA A 79 31.95 -24.57 17.19
N THR A 80 31.51 -25.69 16.63
CA THR A 80 30.52 -26.58 17.29
C THR A 80 31.17 -27.48 18.34
N GLY A 81 32.50 -27.62 18.33
CA GLY A 81 33.29 -28.27 19.37
C GLY A 81 33.53 -27.34 20.58
N GLN A 82 33.63 -27.91 21.79
CA GLN A 82 33.67 -27.16 23.05
C GLN A 82 34.88 -26.24 23.26
N THR A 83 35.97 -26.49 22.54
CA THR A 83 37.25 -25.80 22.73
C THR A 83 37.73 -25.18 21.42
N PRO A 84 37.04 -24.15 20.89
CA PRO A 84 37.47 -23.49 19.67
C PRO A 84 38.85 -22.84 19.87
N THR A 85 39.57 -22.77 18.77
CA THR A 85 40.92 -22.19 18.65
C THR A 85 40.99 -21.27 17.45
N ILE A 86 42.10 -20.55 17.28
CA ILE A 86 42.32 -19.70 16.10
C ILE A 86 42.47 -20.48 14.78
N SER A 87 42.44 -21.81 14.81
CA SER A 87 42.38 -22.69 13.62
C SER A 87 40.95 -22.93 13.14
N ASP A 88 39.95 -22.65 13.99
CA ASP A 88 38.54 -22.66 13.64
C ASP A 88 38.12 -21.32 13.03
N SER A 89 36.81 -21.09 12.91
CA SER A 89 36.28 -19.78 12.52
C SER A 89 36.65 -18.72 13.56
N LYS A 90 37.08 -17.54 13.11
CA LYS A 90 37.48 -16.44 14.00
C LYS A 90 37.27 -15.06 13.39
N THR A 91 37.17 -14.05 14.26
CA THR A 91 37.28 -12.63 13.91
C THR A 91 38.72 -12.14 14.06
N SER A 92 38.99 -10.92 13.59
CA SER A 92 40.26 -10.22 13.76
C SER A 92 39.97 -8.76 14.13
N ASP A 93 40.02 -8.46 15.42
CA ASP A 93 39.50 -7.23 16.02
C ASP A 93 40.62 -6.30 16.55
N GLY A 94 41.77 -6.38 15.89
CA GLY A 94 42.91 -5.48 16.08
C GLY A 94 43.99 -6.00 17.04
N THR A 95 44.67 -5.06 17.69
CA THR A 95 45.86 -5.28 18.54
C THR A 95 45.70 -4.60 19.90
N GLY A 96 46.62 -4.87 20.83
CA GLY A 96 46.64 -4.24 22.16
C GLY A 96 45.63 -4.79 23.16
N ALA A 97 45.82 -4.41 24.43
CA ALA A 97 44.97 -4.81 25.55
C ALA A 97 43.63 -4.02 25.61
N GLY A 98 42.76 -4.37 26.56
CA GLY A 98 41.46 -3.74 26.77
C GLY A 98 40.28 -4.49 26.14
N MET A 99 39.11 -3.85 26.14
CA MET A 99 37.86 -4.42 25.63
C MET A 99 37.79 -4.38 24.09
N PHE A 100 37.13 -5.38 23.53
CA PHE A 100 36.78 -5.44 22.11
C PHE A 100 35.47 -6.20 21.90
N THR A 101 34.83 -5.94 20.75
CA THR A 101 33.57 -6.57 20.32
C THR A 101 33.79 -7.24 18.98
N SER A 102 33.16 -8.39 18.77
CA SER A 102 33.31 -9.25 17.61
C SER A 102 31.94 -9.58 17.02
N ASN A 103 31.78 -9.37 15.70
CA ASN A 103 30.57 -9.76 14.97
C ASN A 103 30.78 -11.15 14.35
N ILE A 104 30.05 -12.14 14.86
CA ILE A 104 30.11 -13.53 14.40
C ILE A 104 29.09 -13.69 13.27
N THR A 105 29.52 -14.22 12.13
CA THR A 105 28.69 -14.42 10.93
C THR A 105 28.91 -15.81 10.34
N GLY A 106 28.05 -16.22 9.38
CA GLY A 106 28.16 -17.51 8.71
C GLY A 106 27.85 -18.70 9.61
N LEU A 107 26.94 -18.51 10.58
CA LEU A 107 26.49 -19.58 11.47
C LEU A 107 25.36 -20.37 10.81
N ASN A 108 25.27 -21.65 11.19
CA ASN A 108 24.10 -22.47 10.87
C ASN A 108 22.99 -22.18 11.88
N THR A 109 21.74 -22.29 11.43
CA THR A 109 20.51 -22.09 12.20
C THR A 109 20.31 -23.22 13.21
N SER A 110 19.61 -22.94 14.32
CA SER A 110 19.32 -23.92 15.39
C SER A 110 20.54 -24.74 15.85
N THR A 111 21.73 -24.15 15.83
CA THR A 111 23.01 -24.83 16.05
C THR A 111 23.71 -24.26 17.26
N THR A 112 24.16 -25.12 18.16
CA THR A 112 24.97 -24.73 19.32
C THR A 112 26.42 -24.51 18.91
N TYR A 113 26.95 -23.34 19.25
CA TYR A 113 28.34 -22.97 19.07
C TYR A 113 28.99 -22.69 20.42
N TYR A 114 30.27 -22.98 20.50
CA TYR A 114 31.17 -22.56 21.57
C TYR A 114 32.07 -21.46 21.06
N VAL A 115 32.38 -20.51 21.94
CA VAL A 115 33.06 -19.28 21.59
C VAL A 115 34.09 -18.89 22.65
N ARG A 116 35.25 -18.40 22.21
CA ARG A 116 36.35 -17.96 23.09
C ARG A 116 36.99 -16.68 22.55
N ALA A 117 37.19 -15.71 23.42
CA ALA A 117 38.11 -14.61 23.14
C ALA A 117 39.54 -15.16 23.01
N TYR A 118 40.32 -14.66 22.05
CA TYR A 118 41.73 -14.96 21.89
C TYR A 118 42.58 -13.69 21.87
N ALA A 119 43.82 -13.80 22.35
CA ALA A 119 44.85 -12.78 22.24
C ALA A 119 46.19 -13.44 21.89
N THR A 120 46.89 -12.91 20.90
CA THR A 120 48.20 -13.41 20.44
C THR A 120 49.26 -12.36 20.70
N ASN A 121 50.40 -12.78 21.25
CA ASN A 121 51.62 -11.99 21.34
C ASN A 121 52.82 -12.83 20.84
N SER A 122 54.04 -12.35 21.04
CA SER A 122 55.25 -13.07 20.63
C SER A 122 55.47 -14.42 21.32
N SER A 123 54.83 -14.64 22.48
CA SER A 123 54.96 -15.87 23.28
C SER A 123 53.92 -16.93 22.91
N GLY A 124 52.84 -16.56 22.21
CA GLY A 124 51.82 -17.49 21.73
C GLY A 124 50.41 -16.90 21.71
N THR A 125 49.42 -17.79 21.58
CA THR A 125 47.99 -17.45 21.62
C THR A 125 47.36 -17.95 22.90
N TYR A 126 46.64 -17.05 23.57
CA TYR A 126 45.95 -17.26 24.82
C TYR A 126 44.45 -17.09 24.60
N TYR A 127 43.66 -17.75 25.44
CA TYR A 127 42.22 -17.83 25.27
C TYR A 127 41.49 -17.56 26.57
N GLY A 128 40.37 -16.88 26.48
CA GLY A 128 39.42 -16.75 27.58
C GLY A 128 38.66 -18.06 27.86
N SER A 129 37.73 -17.96 28.81
CA SER A 129 36.75 -19.02 29.11
C SER A 129 35.90 -19.35 27.88
N ALA A 130 35.57 -20.62 27.72
CA ALA A 130 34.60 -21.03 26.71
C ALA A 130 33.19 -20.64 27.16
N MET A 131 32.47 -19.94 26.28
CA MET A 131 31.05 -19.67 26.40
C MET A 131 30.32 -20.46 25.32
N SER A 132 29.03 -20.74 25.51
CA SER A 132 28.20 -21.40 24.51
C SER A 132 26.93 -20.61 24.23
N PHE A 133 26.45 -20.68 23.00
CA PHE A 133 25.17 -20.13 22.60
C PHE A 133 24.56 -20.99 21.50
N THR A 134 23.25 -20.90 21.31
CA THR A 134 22.53 -21.59 20.23
C THR A 134 21.89 -20.55 19.34
N THR A 135 22.14 -20.62 18.03
CA THR A 135 21.48 -19.76 17.05
C THR A 135 19.97 -20.01 17.03
N LEU A 136 19.22 -18.98 16.63
CA LEU A 136 17.78 -19.09 16.55
C LEU A 136 17.35 -19.98 15.36
N VAL A 137 16.09 -20.41 15.36
CA VAL A 137 15.48 -21.06 14.19
C VAL A 137 15.14 -20.01 13.13
N GLU A 138 15.21 -20.40 11.85
CA GLU A 138 14.67 -19.57 10.77
C GLU A 138 13.16 -19.46 10.89
N GLN A 139 12.63 -18.34 10.42
CA GLN A 139 11.20 -18.01 10.47
C GLN A 139 10.81 -17.26 9.20
N ALA A 140 9.51 -17.19 8.93
CA ALA A 140 9.00 -16.33 7.88
C ALA A 140 9.37 -14.84 8.14
N PRO A 141 9.46 -14.00 7.08
CA PRO A 141 9.90 -12.62 7.25
C PRO A 141 8.96 -11.78 8.12
N TYR A 142 9.48 -10.75 8.79
CA TYR A 142 8.66 -9.77 9.49
C TYR A 142 8.41 -8.57 8.59
N VAL A 143 7.15 -8.17 8.48
CA VAL A 143 6.70 -7.15 7.53
C VAL A 143 5.77 -6.18 8.24
N SER A 144 5.80 -4.90 7.88
CA SER A 144 4.80 -3.90 8.25
C SER A 144 4.09 -3.39 7.00
N THR A 145 2.78 -3.18 7.07
CA THR A 145 1.99 -2.63 5.95
C THR A 145 1.91 -1.12 6.07
N SER A 146 2.19 -0.41 4.97
CA SER A 146 2.03 1.04 4.89
C SER A 146 0.56 1.44 4.73
N GLU A 147 0.24 2.70 5.05
CA GLU A 147 -1.09 3.25 4.76
C GLU A 147 -1.40 3.22 3.25
N VAL A 148 -2.69 3.11 2.91
CA VAL A 148 -3.15 3.14 1.53
C VAL A 148 -3.35 4.59 1.10
N GLY A 149 -2.84 4.97 -0.08
CA GLY A 149 -2.97 6.29 -0.67
C GLY A 149 -3.33 6.23 -2.15
N ALA A 150 -3.48 7.39 -2.80
CA ALA A 150 -3.81 7.52 -4.23
C ALA A 150 -5.00 6.64 -4.67
N ILE A 151 -6.05 6.62 -3.84
CA ILE A 151 -7.25 5.80 -4.06
C ILE A 151 -8.10 6.43 -5.17
N THR A 152 -8.37 5.66 -6.22
CA THR A 152 -9.28 6.01 -7.31
C THR A 152 -10.48 5.06 -7.32
N GLN A 153 -11.27 5.08 -8.40
CA GLN A 153 -12.37 4.14 -8.60
C GLN A 153 -11.88 2.70 -8.79
N THR A 154 -10.71 2.51 -9.41
CA THR A 154 -10.22 1.18 -9.84
C THR A 154 -8.77 0.88 -9.46
N THR A 155 -8.08 1.83 -8.83
CA THR A 155 -6.69 1.70 -8.40
C THR A 155 -6.45 2.28 -7.02
N ALA A 156 -5.37 1.85 -6.37
CA ALA A 156 -4.85 2.45 -5.16
C ALA A 156 -3.36 2.13 -5.02
N SER A 157 -2.63 2.93 -4.26
CA SER A 157 -1.23 2.69 -3.90
C SER A 157 -1.10 2.24 -2.45
N CYS A 158 -0.19 1.31 -2.20
CA CYS A 158 0.16 0.86 -0.86
C CYS A 158 1.66 0.52 -0.85
N GLY A 159 2.10 -0.23 0.15
CA GLY A 159 3.46 -0.70 0.26
C GLY A 159 3.67 -1.40 1.59
N GLY A 160 4.94 -1.58 1.91
CA GLY A 160 5.32 -2.11 3.20
C GLY A 160 6.82 -1.99 3.42
N ASN A 161 7.25 -2.51 4.56
CA ASN A 161 8.65 -2.61 4.90
C ASN A 161 8.92 -4.01 5.46
N VAL A 162 9.85 -4.72 4.83
CA VAL A 162 10.34 -5.99 5.37
C VAL A 162 11.43 -5.68 6.38
N THR A 163 11.07 -5.69 7.66
CA THR A 163 11.94 -5.26 8.77
C THR A 163 12.97 -6.31 9.16
N CYS A 164 12.67 -7.58 8.93
CA CYS A 164 13.59 -8.70 9.18
C CYS A 164 13.29 -9.85 8.22
N SER A 165 14.34 -10.50 7.71
CA SER A 165 14.20 -11.61 6.77
C SER A 165 13.84 -12.94 7.44
N GLY A 166 13.88 -13.00 8.78
CA GLY A 166 13.68 -14.23 9.54
C GLY A 166 14.85 -15.20 9.50
N GLY A 167 16.03 -14.76 9.04
CA GLY A 167 17.25 -15.58 8.94
C GLY A 167 17.52 -16.13 7.54
N ALA A 168 16.48 -16.37 6.75
CA ALA A 168 16.61 -16.81 5.36
C ALA A 168 16.52 -15.65 4.35
N THR A 169 16.90 -15.90 3.10
CA THR A 169 16.79 -14.91 2.01
C THR A 169 15.32 -14.69 1.63
N VAL A 170 14.89 -13.43 1.59
CA VAL A 170 13.54 -13.05 1.11
C VAL A 170 13.53 -13.14 -0.41
N THR A 171 12.69 -14.02 -0.96
CA THR A 171 12.60 -14.31 -2.40
C THR A 171 11.49 -13.54 -3.10
N ALA A 172 10.47 -13.10 -2.37
CA ALA A 172 9.37 -12.29 -2.89
C ALA A 172 8.82 -11.34 -1.82
N ARG A 173 8.33 -10.18 -2.25
CA ARG A 173 7.57 -9.24 -1.41
C ARG A 173 6.52 -8.50 -2.24
N GLY A 174 5.54 -7.92 -1.56
CA GLY A 174 4.52 -7.07 -2.18
C GLY A 174 3.36 -6.83 -1.24
N VAL A 175 2.20 -6.50 -1.78
CA VAL A 175 0.94 -6.45 -1.02
C VAL A 175 -0.06 -7.48 -1.56
N CYS A 176 -0.89 -8.03 -0.68
CA CYS A 176 -2.06 -8.84 -1.03
C CYS A 176 -3.33 -8.15 -0.54
N TRP A 177 -4.42 -8.28 -1.30
CA TRP A 177 -5.69 -7.63 -1.00
C TRP A 177 -6.92 -8.47 -1.39
N SER A 178 -8.01 -8.22 -0.67
CA SER A 178 -9.31 -8.87 -0.89
C SER A 178 -10.43 -7.98 -0.33
N THR A 179 -11.69 -8.25 -0.72
CA THR A 179 -12.87 -7.68 -0.06
C THR A 179 -13.20 -8.38 1.26
N SER A 180 -12.52 -9.49 1.57
CA SER A 180 -12.59 -10.17 2.86
C SER A 180 -11.36 -9.85 3.69
N ALA A 181 -11.53 -9.82 5.02
CA ALA A 181 -10.43 -9.63 5.96
C ALA A 181 -9.41 -10.77 5.90
N ASN A 182 -8.20 -10.45 6.33
CA ASN A 182 -6.99 -11.28 6.36
C ASN A 182 -6.58 -11.81 4.98
N PRO A 183 -6.37 -10.96 3.97
CA PRO A 183 -5.93 -11.41 2.66
C PRO A 183 -4.58 -12.12 2.77
N THR A 184 -4.39 -13.15 1.94
CA THR A 184 -3.13 -13.90 1.78
C THR A 184 -2.61 -13.77 0.36
N ILE A 185 -1.44 -14.35 0.10
CA ILE A 185 -0.86 -14.42 -1.26
C ILE A 185 -1.67 -15.30 -2.23
N ASP A 186 -2.74 -15.95 -1.79
CA ASP A 186 -3.68 -16.69 -2.65
C ASP A 186 -4.80 -15.77 -3.20
N ASN A 187 -4.94 -14.56 -2.65
CA ASN A 187 -5.83 -13.53 -3.19
C ASN A 187 -5.11 -12.70 -4.27
N ASN A 188 -5.67 -11.52 -4.59
CA ASN A 188 -4.98 -10.58 -5.46
C ASN A 188 -3.70 -10.11 -4.77
N LYS A 189 -2.60 -10.02 -5.52
CA LYS A 189 -1.30 -9.57 -5.00
C LYS A 189 -0.46 -8.89 -6.06
N THR A 190 0.50 -8.09 -5.60
CA THR A 190 1.63 -7.60 -6.40
C THR A 190 2.86 -8.48 -6.19
N THR A 191 3.91 -8.25 -6.98
CA THR A 191 5.24 -8.81 -6.78
C THR A 191 6.26 -7.71 -7.02
N ASP A 192 6.79 -7.15 -5.93
CA ASP A 192 7.57 -5.91 -5.91
C ASP A 192 9.05 -6.19 -5.55
N GLY A 193 9.55 -7.33 -6.01
CA GLY A 193 10.94 -7.77 -5.87
C GLY A 193 11.20 -8.67 -4.66
N ALA A 194 12.44 -8.60 -4.16
CA ALA A 194 13.00 -9.48 -3.14
C ALA A 194 13.80 -8.67 -2.11
N GLY A 195 14.31 -9.32 -1.06
CA GLY A 195 15.13 -8.69 -0.02
C GLY A 195 14.37 -7.83 1.00
N THR A 196 15.11 -7.32 1.97
CA THR A 196 14.59 -6.49 3.06
C THR A 196 14.40 -5.02 2.65
N GLY A 197 13.74 -4.23 3.51
CA GLY A 197 13.54 -2.80 3.31
C GLY A 197 12.15 -2.42 2.77
N ALA A 198 11.98 -1.11 2.55
CA ALA A 198 10.71 -0.53 2.12
C ALA A 198 10.44 -0.79 0.63
N PHE A 199 9.17 -0.89 0.28
CA PHE A 199 8.68 -1.04 -1.08
C PHE A 199 7.31 -0.37 -1.24
N THR A 200 6.96 -0.04 -2.48
CA THR A 200 5.65 0.49 -2.88
C THR A 200 5.00 -0.45 -3.88
N SER A 201 3.67 -0.44 -3.89
CA SER A 201 2.84 -1.33 -4.71
C SER A 201 1.67 -0.58 -5.32
N SER A 202 1.33 -0.90 -6.56
CA SER A 202 0.14 -0.38 -7.24
C SER A 202 -0.92 -1.47 -7.36
N MET A 203 -2.05 -1.27 -6.70
CA MET A 203 -3.22 -2.15 -6.78
C MET A 203 -4.10 -1.69 -7.94
N THR A 204 -4.46 -2.62 -8.83
CA THR A 204 -5.27 -2.38 -10.04
C THR A 204 -6.44 -3.35 -10.11
N GLY A 205 -7.44 -3.05 -10.95
CA GLY A 205 -8.60 -3.92 -11.14
C GLY A 205 -9.54 -3.94 -9.94
N LEU A 206 -9.50 -2.88 -9.12
CA LEU A 206 -10.43 -2.70 -8.02
C LEU A 206 -11.81 -2.33 -8.55
N LYS A 207 -12.85 -2.72 -7.80
CA LYS A 207 -14.22 -2.31 -8.08
C LYS A 207 -14.51 -1.02 -7.32
N MET A 208 -15.20 -0.07 -7.97
CA MET A 208 -15.59 1.21 -7.37
C MET A 208 -16.60 1.03 -6.22
N GLY A 209 -16.46 1.83 -5.15
CA GLY A 209 -17.32 1.75 -3.96
C GLY A 209 -17.14 0.51 -3.08
N TYR A 210 -16.16 -0.36 -3.37
CA TYR A 210 -15.89 -1.53 -2.55
C TYR A 210 -14.83 -1.22 -1.49
N THR A 211 -15.03 -1.78 -0.30
CA THR A 211 -14.02 -1.81 0.75
C THR A 211 -13.09 -3.00 0.53
N TYR A 212 -11.79 -2.74 0.58
CA TYR A 212 -10.72 -3.72 0.49
C TYR A 212 -9.90 -3.75 1.76
N HIS A 213 -9.45 -4.94 2.12
CA HIS A 213 -8.44 -5.21 3.15
C HIS A 213 -7.12 -5.51 2.45
N VAL A 214 -6.02 -4.96 2.98
CA VAL A 214 -4.68 -5.04 2.39
C VAL A 214 -3.66 -5.41 3.45
N ARG A 215 -2.72 -6.29 3.09
CA ARG A 215 -1.55 -6.63 3.91
C ARG A 215 -0.30 -6.66 3.03
N ALA A 216 0.78 -6.07 3.51
CA ALA A 216 2.11 -6.32 2.96
C ALA A 216 2.51 -7.77 3.26
N TYR A 217 3.21 -8.41 2.34
CA TYR A 217 3.75 -9.75 2.50
C TYR A 217 5.22 -9.82 2.08
N ALA A 218 5.93 -10.80 2.64
CA ALA A 218 7.23 -11.23 2.14
C ALA A 218 7.43 -12.72 2.40
N SER A 219 8.10 -13.40 1.48
CA SER A 219 8.29 -14.86 1.51
C SER A 219 9.76 -15.22 1.51
N ASN A 220 10.11 -16.25 2.28
CA ASN A 220 11.40 -16.94 2.25
C ASN A 220 11.15 -18.46 2.23
N ILE A 221 12.19 -19.26 2.49
CA ILE A 221 12.07 -20.74 2.47
C ILE A 221 11.16 -21.27 3.60
N ASP A 222 11.06 -20.56 4.71
CA ASP A 222 10.26 -20.96 5.89
C ASP A 222 8.80 -20.51 5.81
N GLY A 223 8.46 -19.70 4.82
CA GLY A 223 7.08 -19.35 4.50
C GLY A 223 6.88 -17.86 4.20
N THR A 224 5.64 -17.41 4.38
CA THR A 224 5.24 -16.04 4.10
C THR A 224 4.82 -15.33 5.38
N GLY A 225 5.50 -14.23 5.68
CA GLY A 225 5.10 -13.32 6.73
C GLY A 225 4.27 -12.18 6.17
N TYR A 226 3.41 -11.65 7.02
CA TYR A 226 2.43 -10.64 6.65
C TYR A 226 2.42 -9.51 7.66
N GLY A 227 2.28 -8.28 7.15
CA GLY A 227 2.09 -7.10 7.98
C GLY A 227 0.70 -7.02 8.60
N ASN A 228 0.51 -5.94 9.37
CA ASN A 228 -0.78 -5.54 9.90
C ASN A 228 -1.77 -5.31 8.75
N GLU A 229 -3.04 -5.59 8.99
CA GLU A 229 -4.08 -5.25 8.03
C GLU A 229 -4.42 -3.77 8.08
N VAL A 230 -4.63 -3.20 6.89
CA VAL A 230 -5.25 -1.89 6.69
C VAL A 230 -6.42 -2.05 5.74
N SER A 231 -7.40 -1.15 5.80
CA SER A 231 -8.54 -1.16 4.88
C SER A 231 -8.77 0.21 4.26
N PHE A 232 -9.36 0.21 3.07
CA PHE A 232 -9.74 1.41 2.34
C PHE A 232 -10.98 1.14 1.48
N THR A 233 -11.70 2.20 1.10
CA THR A 233 -12.83 2.12 0.18
C THR A 233 -12.50 2.88 -1.10
N THR A 234 -12.68 2.26 -2.26
CA THR A 234 -12.50 2.93 -3.56
C THR A 234 -13.51 4.05 -3.75
N VAL A 235 -13.13 5.06 -4.54
CA VAL A 235 -13.98 6.22 -4.80
C VAL A 235 -15.25 5.78 -5.53
N THR A 236 -16.42 6.29 -5.09
CA THR A 236 -17.70 6.15 -5.78
C THR A 236 -17.95 7.33 -6.71
N LEU A 237 -18.62 7.10 -7.83
CA LEU A 237 -19.14 8.18 -8.67
C LEU A 237 -20.43 8.73 -8.06
N THR A 238 -20.59 10.05 -8.11
CA THR A 238 -21.78 10.77 -7.68
C THR A 238 -22.29 11.67 -8.80
N ILE A 239 -23.58 12.00 -8.74
CA ILE A 239 -24.22 12.87 -9.73
C ILE A 239 -23.55 14.26 -9.69
N GLY A 240 -23.12 14.74 -10.86
CA GLY A 240 -22.38 15.99 -11.03
C GLY A 240 -20.86 15.81 -11.23
N ASP A 241 -20.29 14.65 -10.87
CA ASP A 241 -18.87 14.38 -11.05
C ASP A 241 -18.46 14.41 -12.53
N LEU A 242 -17.28 14.94 -12.82
CA LEU A 242 -16.68 14.86 -14.15
C LEU A 242 -16.20 13.44 -14.41
N TYR A 243 -16.76 12.79 -15.42
CA TYR A 243 -16.46 11.41 -15.78
C TYR A 243 -16.63 11.19 -17.28
N GLN A 244 -15.64 10.54 -17.91
CA GLN A 244 -15.64 10.16 -19.33
C GLN A 244 -16.18 11.25 -20.29
N GLY A 245 -15.55 12.44 -20.23
CA GLY A 245 -15.85 13.56 -21.13
C GLY A 245 -17.08 14.40 -20.75
N GLY A 246 -17.86 14.01 -19.74
CA GLY A 246 -19.03 14.77 -19.30
C GLY A 246 -19.21 14.80 -17.80
N LYS A 247 -20.44 15.03 -17.37
CA LYS A 247 -20.87 14.97 -15.97
C LYS A 247 -21.86 13.85 -15.75
N ILE A 248 -21.71 13.09 -14.67
CA ILE A 248 -22.67 12.07 -14.27
C ILE A 248 -24.03 12.73 -14.06
N ALA A 249 -24.99 12.43 -14.95
CA ALA A 249 -26.33 12.96 -14.91
C ALA A 249 -27.28 12.06 -14.12
N TYR A 250 -27.02 10.75 -14.13
CA TYR A 250 -27.81 9.76 -13.41
C TYR A 250 -27.02 8.46 -13.25
N ILE A 251 -27.23 7.75 -12.15
CA ILE A 251 -26.69 6.41 -11.90
C ILE A 251 -27.88 5.45 -11.88
N LEU A 252 -27.81 4.37 -12.65
CA LEU A 252 -28.88 3.39 -12.75
C LEU A 252 -29.17 2.75 -11.39
N GLN A 253 -30.45 2.55 -11.10
CA GLN A 253 -30.94 1.93 -9.87
C GLN A 253 -31.58 0.58 -10.19
N TYR A 254 -31.76 -0.25 -9.15
CA TYR A 254 -32.46 -1.52 -9.28
C TYR A 254 -33.83 -1.33 -9.95
N GLY A 255 -34.06 -2.05 -11.05
CA GLY A 255 -35.28 -1.95 -11.86
C GLY A 255 -35.15 -1.05 -13.09
N ASP A 256 -34.11 -0.21 -13.19
CA ASP A 256 -33.84 0.54 -14.42
C ASP A 256 -33.37 -0.40 -15.54
N PRO A 257 -33.77 -0.16 -16.81
CA PRO A 257 -33.20 -0.86 -17.96
C PRO A 257 -31.68 -0.70 -17.99
N GLY A 258 -30.96 -1.83 -18.11
CA GLY A 258 -29.48 -1.84 -18.13
C GLY A 258 -28.81 -1.85 -16.75
N TYR A 259 -29.56 -1.82 -15.65
CA TYR A 259 -28.99 -2.01 -14.31
C TYR A 259 -28.38 -3.41 -14.17
N ILE A 260 -27.14 -3.47 -13.68
CA ILE A 260 -26.44 -4.71 -13.37
C ILE A 260 -25.93 -4.62 -11.94
N GLU A 261 -26.29 -5.59 -11.10
CA GLU A 261 -25.88 -5.61 -9.69
C GLU A 261 -24.35 -5.62 -9.54
N GLY A 262 -23.84 -4.74 -8.67
CA GLY A 262 -22.40 -4.59 -8.42
C GLY A 262 -21.61 -3.85 -9.49
N GLN A 263 -22.28 -3.33 -10.54
CA GLN A 263 -21.70 -2.41 -11.52
C GLN A 263 -22.37 -1.04 -11.39
N THR A 264 -21.64 0.05 -11.63
CA THR A 264 -22.25 1.37 -11.76
C THR A 264 -22.19 1.81 -13.22
N HIS A 265 -23.39 1.95 -13.76
CA HIS A 265 -23.66 2.44 -15.10
C HIS A 265 -24.62 3.61 -14.97
N GLY A 266 -24.77 4.38 -16.04
CA GLY A 266 -25.64 5.52 -15.99
C GLY A 266 -25.60 6.41 -17.21
N LEU A 267 -26.13 7.61 -17.00
CA LEU A 267 -26.19 8.64 -18.00
C LEU A 267 -25.15 9.71 -17.68
N ILE A 268 -24.38 10.11 -18.69
CA ILE A 268 -23.51 11.27 -18.66
C ILE A 268 -24.14 12.36 -19.51
N ALA A 269 -24.23 13.58 -18.99
CA ALA A 269 -24.55 14.76 -19.77
C ALA A 269 -23.27 15.47 -20.23
N ALA A 270 -23.32 16.11 -21.40
CA ALA A 270 -22.23 16.97 -21.84
C ALA A 270 -21.99 18.09 -20.79
N PRO A 271 -20.75 18.61 -20.64
CA PRO A 271 -20.44 19.64 -19.64
C PRO A 271 -21.22 20.96 -19.82
N SER A 272 -21.65 21.25 -21.04
CA SER A 272 -22.44 22.43 -21.44
C SER A 272 -23.42 22.08 -22.55
N ASP A 273 -24.38 22.98 -22.81
CA ASP A 273 -25.31 22.83 -23.93
C ASP A 273 -24.57 22.91 -25.25
N GLN A 274 -25.01 22.08 -26.20
CA GLN A 274 -24.54 22.12 -27.58
C GLN A 274 -25.15 23.30 -28.32
N SER A 275 -26.37 23.70 -27.94
CA SER A 275 -27.01 24.93 -28.40
C SER A 275 -28.11 25.37 -27.44
N ALA A 276 -28.37 26.68 -27.37
CA ALA A 276 -29.52 27.24 -26.67
C ALA A 276 -30.77 27.37 -27.57
N ALA A 277 -30.61 27.27 -28.90
CA ALA A 277 -31.67 27.54 -29.86
C ALA A 277 -31.44 26.77 -31.18
N LEU A 278 -31.90 25.52 -31.24
CA LEU A 278 -31.93 24.73 -32.48
C LEU A 278 -33.30 24.13 -32.76
N GLN A 279 -33.60 24.02 -34.05
CA GLN A 279 -34.77 23.28 -34.53
C GLN A 279 -34.60 21.79 -34.26
N TRP A 280 -35.72 21.10 -34.09
CA TRP A 280 -35.72 19.65 -33.99
C TRP A 280 -35.53 19.00 -35.38
N ASN A 281 -36.09 19.62 -36.42
CA ASN A 281 -36.00 19.17 -37.81
C ASN A 281 -34.90 19.89 -38.61
N ASN A 282 -34.61 19.39 -39.82
CA ASN A 282 -33.72 20.03 -40.78
C ASN A 282 -34.52 20.86 -41.80
N GLY A 283 -35.41 21.75 -41.32
CA GLY A 283 -36.24 22.61 -42.15
C GLY A 283 -37.44 21.94 -42.84
N SER A 284 -37.60 20.62 -42.72
CA SER A 284 -38.76 19.87 -43.24
C SER A 284 -39.43 18.99 -42.19
N ASN A 285 -40.76 19.05 -42.13
CA ASN A 285 -41.58 18.22 -41.26
C ASN A 285 -41.84 16.85 -41.89
N ILE A 286 -41.06 15.86 -41.48
CA ILE A 286 -41.20 14.46 -41.89
C ILE A 286 -41.34 13.56 -40.66
N THR A 287 -41.92 12.38 -40.86
CA THR A 287 -41.93 11.30 -39.85
C THR A 287 -40.57 10.61 -39.84
N THR A 288 -39.91 10.58 -38.68
CA THR A 288 -38.61 9.92 -38.48
C THR A 288 -38.73 8.56 -37.80
N GLY A 289 -39.85 8.29 -37.13
CA GLY A 289 -40.07 7.05 -36.37
C GLY A 289 -39.40 7.03 -34.98
N ALA A 290 -38.77 8.14 -34.58
CA ALA A 290 -38.04 8.27 -33.31
C ALA A 290 -39.00 8.41 -32.11
N THR A 291 -39.70 7.34 -31.74
CA THR A 291 -40.76 7.38 -30.70
C THR A 291 -40.36 6.69 -29.39
N ALA A 292 -39.19 6.02 -29.34
CA ALA A 292 -38.81 5.17 -28.22
C ALA A 292 -38.55 5.99 -26.94
N ASN A 293 -39.16 5.64 -25.80
CA ASN A 293 -39.09 6.47 -24.59
C ASN A 293 -38.30 5.86 -23.43
N ALA A 294 -38.02 4.55 -23.40
CA ALA A 294 -37.34 3.97 -22.25
C ALA A 294 -35.92 4.54 -22.08
N LEU A 295 -35.46 4.55 -20.82
CA LEU A 295 -34.08 4.87 -20.46
C LEU A 295 -33.14 3.97 -21.28
N GLY A 296 -32.22 4.56 -22.04
CA GLY A 296 -31.30 3.82 -22.92
C GLY A 296 -31.57 4.03 -24.40
N LEU A 297 -32.70 4.62 -24.76
CA LEU A 297 -33.20 4.64 -26.14
C LEU A 297 -33.05 5.99 -26.87
N GLY A 298 -32.42 7.00 -26.26
CA GLY A 298 -32.16 8.26 -26.97
C GLY A 298 -31.23 8.11 -28.18
N ASN A 299 -30.26 7.20 -28.12
CA ASN A 299 -29.32 6.99 -29.22
C ASN A 299 -29.99 6.41 -30.48
N SER A 300 -30.89 5.43 -30.31
CA SER A 300 -31.63 4.83 -31.42
C SER A 300 -32.59 5.84 -32.07
N ASN A 301 -33.24 6.68 -31.25
CA ASN A 301 -34.02 7.80 -31.74
C ASN A 301 -33.16 8.79 -32.51
N THR A 302 -32.05 9.24 -31.94
CA THR A 302 -31.13 10.21 -32.57
C THR A 302 -30.65 9.70 -33.92
N THR A 303 -30.25 8.43 -34.00
CA THR A 303 -29.86 7.76 -35.26
C THR A 303 -31.00 7.76 -36.28
N SER A 304 -32.23 7.47 -35.85
CA SER A 304 -33.41 7.49 -36.73
C SER A 304 -33.73 8.89 -37.27
N ILE A 305 -33.61 9.93 -36.42
CA ILE A 305 -33.79 11.32 -36.82
C ILE A 305 -32.74 11.70 -37.86
N VAL A 306 -31.45 11.40 -37.59
CA VAL A 306 -30.34 11.73 -38.48
C VAL A 306 -30.48 11.03 -39.83
N GLY A 307 -30.81 9.74 -39.83
CA GLY A 307 -31.03 8.98 -41.05
C GLY A 307 -32.20 9.51 -41.90
N ALA A 308 -33.27 9.99 -41.26
CA ALA A 308 -34.44 10.52 -41.96
C ALA A 308 -34.24 11.96 -42.49
N GLN A 309 -33.60 12.84 -41.70
CA GLN A 309 -33.44 14.27 -42.00
C GLN A 309 -32.20 14.58 -42.86
N GLY A 310 -31.23 13.67 -42.91
CA GLY A 310 -29.96 13.87 -43.60
C GLY A 310 -29.05 14.90 -42.90
N ALA A 311 -27.92 15.22 -43.54
CA ALA A 311 -26.95 16.17 -43.00
C ALA A 311 -27.55 17.59 -42.89
N GLY A 312 -27.28 18.28 -41.79
CA GLY A 312 -27.81 19.62 -41.52
C GLY A 312 -27.39 20.19 -40.18
N SER A 313 -28.11 21.22 -39.71
CA SER A 313 -27.90 21.82 -38.39
C SER A 313 -29.20 21.84 -37.60
N TYR A 314 -29.39 20.81 -36.79
CA TYR A 314 -30.59 20.57 -35.98
C TYR A 314 -30.24 19.75 -34.74
N ALA A 315 -31.19 19.67 -33.80
CA ALA A 315 -30.95 19.17 -32.44
C ALA A 315 -30.29 17.79 -32.37
N ALA A 316 -30.75 16.82 -33.17
CA ALA A 316 -30.19 15.47 -33.17
C ALA A 316 -28.80 15.41 -33.82
N GLN A 317 -28.59 16.11 -34.95
CA GLN A 317 -27.32 16.09 -35.68
C GLN A 317 -26.16 16.64 -34.85
N ILE A 318 -26.35 17.77 -34.16
CA ILE A 318 -25.27 18.36 -33.36
C ILE A 318 -24.86 17.47 -32.19
N CYS A 319 -25.79 16.69 -31.63
CA CYS A 319 -25.44 15.69 -30.62
C CYS A 319 -24.73 14.49 -31.24
N HIS A 320 -25.22 14.00 -32.38
CA HIS A 320 -24.65 12.84 -33.08
C HIS A 320 -23.21 13.06 -33.56
N ASP A 321 -22.89 14.27 -34.02
CA ASP A 321 -21.56 14.64 -34.48
C ASP A 321 -20.62 15.07 -33.34
N LEU A 322 -21.13 15.14 -32.10
CA LEU A 322 -20.36 15.66 -30.97
C LEU A 322 -19.24 14.69 -30.61
N VAL A 323 -18.04 15.26 -30.45
CA VAL A 323 -16.88 14.56 -29.89
C VAL A 323 -16.34 15.39 -28.72
N ILE A 324 -16.26 14.77 -27.54
CA ILE A 324 -15.64 15.38 -26.36
C ILE A 324 -14.55 14.45 -25.85
N GLY A 325 -13.29 14.87 -25.98
CA GLY A 325 -12.14 14.01 -25.71
C GLY A 325 -12.09 12.84 -26.69
N GLU A 326 -12.08 11.62 -26.17
CA GLU A 326 -12.10 10.37 -26.94
C GLU A 326 -13.53 9.82 -27.21
N TYR A 327 -14.57 10.49 -26.70
CA TYR A 327 -15.95 10.00 -26.76
C TYR A 327 -16.73 10.66 -27.90
N SER A 328 -17.22 9.85 -28.85
CA SER A 328 -17.98 10.25 -30.04
C SER A 328 -19.36 9.57 -30.14
N ASP A 329 -19.84 9.03 -29.03
CA ASP A 329 -21.09 8.26 -28.88
C ASP A 329 -22.21 9.11 -28.24
N TRP A 330 -22.16 10.42 -28.44
CA TRP A 330 -23.12 11.38 -27.90
C TRP A 330 -24.41 11.40 -28.72
N TYR A 331 -25.53 11.66 -28.06
CA TYR A 331 -26.84 11.68 -28.72
C TYR A 331 -27.84 12.60 -28.00
N LEU A 332 -28.95 12.91 -28.66
CA LEU A 332 -30.04 13.71 -28.10
C LEU A 332 -30.89 12.81 -27.16
N PRO A 333 -31.09 13.18 -25.89
CA PRO A 333 -31.76 12.31 -24.92
C PRO A 333 -33.22 12.04 -25.28
N CYS A 334 -33.71 10.84 -25.02
CA CYS A 334 -35.15 10.56 -25.01
C CYS A 334 -35.84 11.28 -23.82
N ARG A 335 -37.17 11.25 -23.72
CA ARG A 335 -37.86 12.00 -22.66
C ARG A 335 -37.51 11.50 -21.27
N GLU A 336 -37.37 10.19 -21.06
CA GLU A 336 -36.95 9.65 -19.75
C GLU A 336 -35.53 10.11 -19.38
N GLU A 337 -34.60 10.10 -20.33
CA GLU A 337 -33.22 10.57 -20.13
C GLU A 337 -33.17 12.08 -19.87
N LEU A 338 -33.91 12.88 -20.64
CA LEU A 338 -34.00 14.32 -20.46
C LEU A 338 -34.63 14.66 -19.10
N ASN A 339 -35.61 13.86 -18.65
CA ASN A 339 -36.18 14.00 -17.31
C ASN A 339 -35.13 13.74 -16.23
N LYS A 340 -34.25 12.73 -16.39
CA LYS A 340 -33.14 12.52 -15.45
C LYS A 340 -32.19 13.72 -15.41
N LEU A 341 -31.92 14.34 -16.56
CA LEU A 341 -31.17 15.61 -16.62
C LEU A 341 -31.88 16.72 -15.85
N PHE A 342 -33.18 16.92 -16.06
CA PHE A 342 -33.96 17.95 -15.36
C PHE A 342 -33.96 17.75 -13.82
N LEU A 343 -34.20 16.52 -13.36
CA LEU A 343 -34.22 16.19 -11.93
C LEU A 343 -32.87 16.46 -11.26
N ASN A 344 -31.77 16.23 -11.99
CA ASN A 344 -30.40 16.38 -11.50
C ASN A 344 -29.71 17.67 -11.96
N ARG A 345 -30.47 18.61 -12.57
CA ARG A 345 -29.90 19.75 -13.30
C ARG A 345 -29.04 20.68 -12.46
N MET A 346 -29.30 20.74 -11.14
CA MET A 346 -28.51 21.56 -10.22
C MET A 346 -27.09 21.00 -10.04
N ALA A 347 -26.96 19.68 -9.91
CA ALA A 347 -25.66 19.01 -9.75
C ALA A 347 -24.89 18.96 -11.07
N ILE A 348 -25.60 18.71 -12.18
CA ILE A 348 -25.00 18.73 -13.52
C ILE A 348 -24.55 20.14 -13.90
N GLY A 349 -25.40 21.15 -13.70
CA GLY A 349 -25.12 22.55 -14.02
C GLY A 349 -24.89 22.82 -15.53
N GLY A 350 -24.54 24.06 -15.87
CA GLY A 350 -24.19 24.45 -17.23
C GLY A 350 -25.36 24.49 -18.23
N PHE A 351 -26.60 24.44 -17.76
CA PHE A 351 -27.80 24.67 -18.59
C PHE A 351 -28.00 26.17 -18.78
N VAL A 352 -28.27 26.59 -20.02
CA VAL A 352 -28.71 27.95 -20.34
C VAL A 352 -30.18 28.06 -19.94
N ILE A 353 -30.44 28.71 -18.80
CA ILE A 353 -31.77 28.96 -18.25
C ILE A 353 -32.01 30.47 -18.27
N SER A 354 -32.45 31.00 -19.42
CA SER A 354 -32.84 32.40 -19.58
C SER A 354 -34.04 32.51 -20.53
N GLY A 355 -35.20 32.93 -20.03
CA GLY A 355 -36.46 32.93 -20.78
C GLY A 355 -37.11 31.53 -20.82
N TYR A 356 -38.07 31.31 -21.73
CA TYR A 356 -38.75 30.03 -21.95
C TYR A 356 -37.76 28.90 -22.33
N SER A 357 -37.11 28.32 -21.32
CA SER A 357 -35.96 27.41 -21.46
C SER A 357 -36.44 25.98 -21.66
N PHE A 358 -36.97 25.71 -22.84
CA PHE A 358 -37.31 24.36 -23.28
C PHE A 358 -36.05 23.64 -23.76
N TYR A 359 -36.01 22.33 -23.58
CA TYR A 359 -35.00 21.45 -24.15
C TYR A 359 -35.66 20.36 -24.97
N TRP A 360 -35.13 20.12 -26.15
CA TRP A 360 -35.61 19.05 -27.02
C TRP A 360 -35.28 17.68 -26.45
N SER A 361 -36.26 16.78 -26.48
CA SER A 361 -36.00 15.34 -26.45
C SER A 361 -35.92 14.78 -27.87
N SER A 362 -35.38 13.58 -28.02
CA SER A 362 -35.37 12.85 -29.28
C SER A 362 -36.72 12.24 -29.66
N ASN A 363 -37.78 12.45 -28.86
CA ASN A 363 -39.07 11.81 -29.08
C ASN A 363 -39.95 12.62 -30.04
N GLU A 364 -40.21 12.03 -31.20
CA GLU A 364 -41.21 12.46 -32.17
C GLU A 364 -42.62 12.16 -31.66
N GLN A 365 -43.55 13.09 -31.90
CA GLN A 365 -44.98 12.89 -31.65
C GLN A 365 -45.77 12.75 -32.95
N THR A 366 -45.50 13.61 -33.93
CA THR A 366 -46.06 13.53 -35.29
C THR A 366 -45.01 13.99 -36.30
N ALA A 367 -45.33 13.97 -37.60
CA ALA A 367 -44.46 14.52 -38.64
C ALA A 367 -44.05 15.97 -38.39
N SER A 368 -44.91 16.78 -37.75
CA SER A 368 -44.67 18.22 -37.48
C SER A 368 -44.24 18.52 -36.05
N ASN A 369 -44.31 17.55 -35.13
CA ASN A 369 -44.32 17.80 -33.70
C ASN A 369 -43.35 16.88 -32.93
N ALA A 370 -42.68 17.43 -31.93
CA ALA A 370 -41.76 16.70 -31.05
C ALA A 370 -41.91 17.14 -29.58
N TRP A 371 -41.41 16.31 -28.67
CA TRP A 371 -41.49 16.56 -27.24
C TRP A 371 -40.33 17.42 -26.74
N ALA A 372 -40.66 18.49 -26.01
CA ALA A 372 -39.72 19.28 -25.24
C ALA A 372 -40.11 19.33 -23.77
N GLN A 373 -39.12 19.45 -22.90
CA GLN A 373 -39.34 19.66 -21.47
C GLN A 373 -38.99 21.10 -21.10
N TYR A 374 -39.83 21.74 -20.30
CA TYR A 374 -39.55 23.07 -19.75
C TYR A 374 -38.63 22.93 -18.53
N PHE A 375 -37.39 23.43 -18.61
CA PHE A 375 -36.38 23.16 -17.58
C PHE A 375 -36.52 24.01 -16.31
N GLU A 376 -37.49 24.93 -16.26
CA GLU A 376 -37.84 25.66 -15.03
C GLU A 376 -38.81 24.86 -14.16
N THR A 377 -39.81 24.19 -14.75
CA THR A 377 -40.87 23.49 -14.00
C THR A 377 -40.88 21.97 -14.18
N GLY A 378 -40.19 21.44 -15.19
CA GLY A 378 -40.18 20.02 -15.54
C GLY A 378 -41.35 19.56 -16.41
N ASN A 379 -42.27 20.47 -16.76
CA ASN A 379 -43.46 20.14 -17.53
C ASN A 379 -43.12 19.74 -18.98
N TRP A 380 -43.90 18.79 -19.51
CA TRP A 380 -43.78 18.31 -20.88
C TRP A 380 -44.73 19.02 -21.82
N TYR A 381 -44.22 19.36 -23.00
CA TYR A 381 -45.00 19.99 -24.05
C TYR A 381 -44.68 19.39 -25.40
N ASN A 382 -45.70 19.37 -26.24
CA ASN A 382 -45.57 19.02 -27.63
C ASN A 382 -45.49 20.30 -28.46
N HIS A 383 -44.38 20.50 -29.15
CA HIS A 383 -44.11 21.69 -29.94
C HIS A 383 -43.82 21.35 -31.40
N GLU A 384 -44.10 22.30 -32.28
CA GLU A 384 -43.76 22.17 -33.68
C GLU A 384 -42.25 22.17 -33.87
N LYS A 385 -41.74 21.24 -34.68
CA LYS A 385 -40.30 20.94 -34.83
C LYS A 385 -39.45 22.10 -35.35
N TYR A 386 -40.07 23.12 -35.94
CA TYR A 386 -39.39 24.32 -36.43
C TYR A 386 -39.10 25.35 -35.32
N HIS A 387 -39.65 25.19 -34.11
CA HIS A 387 -39.26 26.02 -32.96
C HIS A 387 -37.81 25.73 -32.56
N THR A 388 -37.14 26.72 -32.00
CA THR A 388 -35.75 26.59 -31.56
C THR A 388 -35.68 26.49 -30.05
N TYR A 389 -35.11 25.39 -29.53
CA TYR A 389 -34.96 25.13 -28.10
C TYR A 389 -33.54 24.65 -27.75
N GLY A 390 -33.27 24.53 -26.45
CA GLY A 390 -32.01 24.06 -25.91
C GLY A 390 -31.72 22.60 -26.27
N VAL A 391 -30.43 22.29 -26.40
CA VAL A 391 -29.93 20.97 -26.77
C VAL A 391 -28.77 20.60 -25.85
N ARG A 392 -28.96 19.51 -25.12
CA ARG A 392 -27.94 18.93 -24.23
C ARG A 392 -27.75 17.46 -24.60
N ALA A 393 -26.57 17.14 -25.11
CA ALA A 393 -26.22 15.79 -25.47
C ALA A 393 -25.98 14.94 -24.21
N VAL A 394 -26.25 13.65 -24.35
CA VAL A 394 -25.98 12.64 -23.33
C VAL A 394 -25.28 11.43 -23.96
N ARG A 395 -24.67 10.60 -23.11
CA ARG A 395 -24.12 9.27 -23.45
C ARG A 395 -24.29 8.29 -22.28
N TYR A 396 -24.21 6.99 -22.54
CA TYR A 396 -24.15 5.97 -21.47
C TYR A 396 -22.70 5.65 -21.09
N PHE A 397 -22.51 5.18 -19.86
CA PHE A 397 -21.27 4.59 -19.38
C PHE A 397 -21.52 3.33 -18.57
#